data_AF-A0A0F3MF09-F1
#
_entry.id   AF-A0A0F3MF09-F1
#
_cell.length_a   1.000
_cell.length_b   1.000
_cell.length_c   1.000
_cell.angle_alpha   90.00
_cell.angle_beta   90.00
_cell.angle_gamma   90.00
#
_symmetry.space_group_name_H-M   'P 1'
#
loop_
_entity.id
_entity.type
_entity.pdbx_description
1 polymer ?
#
loop_
_entity_poly.entity_id
_entity_poly.type
_entity_poly.pdbx_seq_one_letter_code
_entity_poly.pdbx_strand_id
1 'polypeptide(L)' 'MARRYSYDLRIKLFKAVDDGLSIVKACKIFNISRNTIYRWKHLKRETGDIAIT' A
#
# COMPACT_ATOMS: atom_id res chain seq x y z
N MET A 1 14.93 12.78 7.06
CA MET A 1 14.72 11.36 6.74
C MET A 1 13.28 11.12 6.30
N ALA A 2 13.03 10.74 5.05
CA ALA A 2 11.72 10.24 4.66
C ALA A 2 11.51 8.90 5.41
N ARG A 3 10.63 8.88 6.42
CA ARG A 3 10.31 7.66 7.16
C ARG A 3 9.62 6.70 6.18
N ARG A 4 10.38 5.76 5.63
CA ARG A 4 9.83 4.73 4.74
C ARG A 4 8.82 3.91 5.54
N TYR A 5 7.61 3.76 5.01
CA TYR A 5 6.64 2.84 5.59
C TYR A 5 7.25 1.43 5.66
N SER A 6 6.97 0.70 6.74
CA SER A 6 7.44 -0.68 6.90
C SER A 6 6.88 -1.57 5.79
N TYR A 7 7.67 -2.54 5.34
CA TYR A 7 7.23 -3.53 4.35
C TYR A 7 6.01 -4.32 4.83
N ASP A 8 5.99 -4.69 6.11
CA ASP A 8 4.88 -5.41 6.75
C ASP A 8 3.55 -4.63 6.65
N LEU A 9 3.61 -3.30 6.81
CA LEU A 9 2.46 -2.42 6.66
C LEU A 9 1.93 -2.43 5.22
N ARG A 10 2.83 -2.45 4.22
CA ARG A 10 2.44 -2.52 2.81
C ARG A 10 1.76 -3.86 2.50
N ILE A 11 2.33 -4.98 2.98
CA ILE A 11 1.73 -6.31 2.81
C ILE A 11 0.34 -6.35 3.45
N LYS A 12 0.20 -5.93 4.71
CA LYS A 12 -1.10 -5.91 5.40
C LYS A 12 -2.13 -5.05 4.68
N LEU A 13 -1.73 -3.89 4.18
CA LEU A 13 -2.60 -3.02 3.40
C LEU A 13 -3.08 -3.70 2.12
N PHE A 14 -2.16 -4.28 1.34
CA PHE A 14 -2.53 -4.94 0.09
C PHE A 14 -3.32 -6.22 0.30
N LYS A 15 -3.03 -6.99 1.36
CA LYS A 15 -3.83 -8.15 1.74
C LYS A 15 -5.27 -7.76 2.07
N ALA A 16 -5.46 -6.71 2.87
CA ALA A 16 -6.80 -6.21 3.17
C ALA A 16 -7.53 -5.75 1.90
N VAL A 17 -6.84 -5.07 0.98
CA VAL A 17 -7.42 -4.64 -0.30
C VAL A 17 -7.77 -5.83 -1.20
N ASP A 18 -6.96 -6.88 -1.20
CA ASP A 18 -7.18 -8.14 -1.94
C ASP A 18 -8.37 -8.93 -1.37
N ASP A 19 -8.52 -8.95 -0.04
CA ASP A 19 -9.67 -9.50 0.69
C ASP A 19 -10.99 -8.71 0.45
N GLY A 20 -10.98 -7.72 -0.44
CA GLY A 20 -12.17 -6.95 -0.85
C GLY A 20 -12.34 -5.61 -0.12
N LEU A 21 -11.37 -5.17 0.70
CA LEU A 21 -11.43 -3.86 1.33
C LEU A 21 -11.24 -2.74 0.28
N SER A 22 -12.14 -1.77 0.28
CA SER A 22 -11.97 -0.61 -0.61
C SER A 22 -10.75 0.22 -0.22
N ILE A 23 -10.04 0.77 -1.22
CA ILE A 23 -8.87 1.63 -0.99
C ILE A 23 -9.21 2.80 -0.04
N VAL A 24 -10.43 3.34 -0.13
CA VAL A 24 -10.89 4.42 0.74
C VAL A 24 -10.96 3.99 2.22
N LYS A 25 -11.44 2.77 2.49
CA LYS A 25 -11.43 2.20 3.85
C LYS A 25 -10.00 1.90 4.31
N ALA A 26 -9.16 1.35 3.43
CA ALA A 26 -7.75 1.08 3.73
C ALA A 26 -7.00 2.37 4.12
N CYS A 27 -7.25 3.49 3.43
CA CYS A 27 -6.65 4.79 3.79
C CYS A 27 -6.95 5.18 5.23
N LYS A 28 -8.20 5.01 5.68
CA LYS A 28 -8.63 5.35 7.03
C LYS A 28 -8.04 4.41 8.08
N ILE A 29 -8.03 3.11 7.82
CA ILE A 29 -7.54 2.08 8.75
C ILE A 29 -6.02 2.18 8.95
N PHE A 30 -5.28 2.30 7.85
CA PHE A 30 -3.81 2.31 7.90
C PHE A 30 -3.23 3.72 8.06
N ASN A 31 -4.07 4.75 8.08
CA ASN A 31 -3.69 6.17 8.10
C ASN A 31 -2.67 6.52 7.00
N ILE A 32 -2.93 6.03 5.78
CA ILE A 32 -2.08 6.25 4.61
C ILE A 32 -2.85 7.08 3.60
N SER A 33 -2.16 8.05 2.99
CA SER A 33 -2.75 8.85 1.93
C SER A 33 -3.13 7.99 0.72
N ARG A 34 -4.24 8.35 0.06
CA ARG A 34 -4.67 7.72 -1.20
C ARG A 34 -3.54 7.74 -2.24
N ASN A 35 -2.81 8.85 -2.35
CA ASN A 35 -1.71 9.01 -3.29
C ASN A 35 -0.60 7.96 -3.07
N THR A 36 -0.22 7.72 -1.82
CA THR A 36 0.78 6.69 -1.49
C THR A 36 0.32 5.30 -1.89
N ILE A 37 -0.94 4.96 -1.64
CA ILE A 37 -1.50 3.65 -2.02
C ILE A 37 -1.54 3.49 -3.55
N TYR A 38 -1.98 4.53 -4.28
CA TYR A 38 -1.96 4.50 -5.74
C TYR A 38 -0.55 4.35 -6.31
N ARG A 39 0.44 5.05 -5.74
CA ARG A 39 1.84 4.87 -6.11
C ARG A 39 2.31 3.43 -5.90
N TRP A 40 2.02 2.82 -4.74
CA TRP A 40 2.38 1.43 -4.51
C TRP A 40 1.64 0.46 -5.42
N LYS A 41 0.39 0.74 -5.77
CA LYS A 41 -0.37 -0.07 -6.73
C LYS A 41 0.24 0.00 -8.12
N HIS A 42 0.71 1.19 -8.53
CA HIS A 42 1.40 1.40 -9.79
C HIS A 42 2.73 0.63 -9.82
N LEU A 43 3.52 0.78 -8.76
CA LEU A 43 4.79 0.06 -8.58
C LEU A 43 4.57 -1.46 -8.64
N LYS A 44 3.60 -2.01 -7.89
CA LYS A 44 3.27 -3.45 -7.94
C LYS A 44 2.92 -3.92 -9.36
N ARG A 45 2.27 -3.07 -10.17
CA ARG A 45 1.94 -3.39 -11.56
C ARG A 45 3.18 -3.36 -12.47
N GLU A 46 4.11 -2.46 -12.21
CA GLU A 46 5.32 -2.26 -13.04
C GLU A 46 6.42 -3.27 -12.70
N THR A 47 6.65 -3.56 -11.42
CA THR A 47 7.76 -4.41 -10.95
C THR A 47 7.31 -5.82 -10.54
N GLY A 48 6.00 -6.07 -10.42
CA GLY A 48 5.45 -7.32 -9.87
C GLY A 48 5.56 -7.42 -8.35
N ASP A 49 6.26 -6.49 -7.69
CA ASP A 49 6.54 -6.52 -6.25
C ASP A 49 6.24 -5.17 -5.58
N ILE A 50 5.81 -5.24 -4.32
CA ILE A 50 5.54 -4.08 -3.46
C ILE A 50 6.81 -3.73 -2.65
N ALA A 51 7.79 -4.64 -2.62
CA ALA A 51 9.14 -4.40 -2.14
C ALA A 51 9.90 -3.62 -3.23
N ILE A 52 9.99 -2.31 -3.08
CA ILE A 52 11.01 -1.54 -3.80
C ILE A 52 11.96 -0.98 -2.75
N THR A 53 13.22 -1.38 -2.93
CA THR A 53 14.47 -1.07 -2.22
C THR A 53 14.44 0.06 -1.21
#